data_AF-A0A1F1Z4Q5-F1
#
_entry.id   AF-A0A1F1Z4Q5-F1
#
_cell.length_a   1.000
_cell.length_b   1.000
_cell.length_c   1.000
_cell.angle_alpha   90.00
_cell.angle_beta   90.00
_cell.angle_gamma   90.00
#
_symmetry.space_group_name_H-M   'P 1'
#
loop_
_entity.id
_entity.type
_entity.pdbx_description
1 polymer ?
#
loop_
_entity_poly.entity_id
_entity_poly.type
_entity_poly.pdbx_seq_one_letter_code
_entity_poly.pdbx_strand_id
1 'polypeptide(L)'
;MAERSYKAPENYFGISDSLELENLAGVFAARRLAELEANKSLTKFTRATLLETHRYLMQDVYPWAGSLRTSEVGAMGITMCRADFVDSELDRVMKQMDLTPVW
;
A
#
# COMPACT_ATOMS: atom_id res chain seq x y z
N MET A 1 -7.68 20.27 5.22
CA MET A 1 -8.18 19.12 6.00
C MET A 1 -8.63 18.09 4.99
N ALA A 2 -7.95 16.94 4.90
CA ALA A 2 -8.38 15.90 3.96
C ALA A 2 -9.68 15.29 4.52
N GLU A 3 -10.80 15.56 3.84
CA GLU A 3 -12.09 14.92 4.15
C GLU A 3 -11.90 13.42 4.18
N ARG A 4 -12.35 12.80 5.27
CA ARG A 4 -12.52 11.34 5.31
C ARG A 4 -13.58 11.03 4.27
N SER A 5 -13.18 10.54 3.09
CA SER A 5 -14.13 10.14 2.06
C SER A 5 -15.01 9.05 2.65
N TYR A 6 -16.29 9.37 2.86
CA TYR A 6 -17.30 8.41 3.33
C TYR A 6 -17.55 7.28 2.31
N LYS A 7 -17.02 7.40 1.10
CA LYS A 7 -17.15 6.41 0.03
C LYS A 7 -15.98 5.45 0.04
N ALA A 8 -16.27 4.16 0.10
CA ALA A 8 -15.32 3.09 -0.11
C ALA A 8 -14.58 3.22 -1.46
N PRO A 9 -13.27 2.95 -1.51
CA PRO A 9 -12.56 2.82 -2.78
C PRO A 9 -13.07 1.62 -3.58
N GLU A 10 -12.72 1.59 -4.87
CA GLU A 10 -13.00 0.46 -5.76
C GLU A 10 -12.44 -0.85 -5.16
N ASN A 11 -13.28 -1.87 -5.13
CA ASN A 11 -12.98 -3.18 -4.55
C ASN A 11 -13.75 -4.28 -5.29
N TYR A 12 -13.26 -5.53 -5.21
CA TYR A 12 -13.89 -6.67 -5.88
C TYR A 12 -15.25 -7.09 -5.31
N PHE A 13 -15.62 -6.59 -4.13
CA PHE A 13 -16.85 -6.96 -3.42
C PHE A 13 -18.01 -5.99 -3.66
N GLY A 14 -17.78 -4.87 -4.36
CA GLY A 14 -18.80 -3.83 -4.56
C GLY A 14 -19.25 -3.12 -3.27
N ILE A 15 -18.49 -3.24 -2.18
CA ILE A 15 -18.82 -2.64 -0.89
C ILE A 15 -18.66 -1.12 -1.00
N SER A 16 -19.70 -0.38 -0.60
CA SER A 16 -19.74 1.09 -0.65
C SER A 16 -19.46 1.75 0.70
N ASP A 17 -19.68 1.04 1.80
CA ASP A 17 -19.38 1.49 3.15
C ASP A 17 -17.87 1.34 3.45
N SER A 18 -17.22 2.45 3.79
CA SER A 18 -15.77 2.47 4.00
C SER A 18 -15.34 1.67 5.22
N LEU A 19 -16.14 1.63 6.29
CA LEU A 19 -15.79 0.94 7.52
C LEU A 19 -15.94 -0.57 7.37
N GLU A 20 -17.02 -1.01 6.70
CA GLU A 20 -17.22 -2.41 6.33
C GLU A 20 -16.06 -2.91 5.46
N LEU A 21 -15.68 -2.15 4.44
CA LEU A 21 -14.56 -2.50 3.57
C LEU A 21 -13.23 -2.54 4.34
N GLU A 22 -12.97 -1.56 5.22
CA GLU A 22 -11.74 -1.52 6.03
C GLU A 22 -11.61 -2.76 6.92
N ASN A 23 -12.70 -3.18 7.56
CA ASN A 23 -12.73 -4.39 8.38
C ASN A 23 -12.45 -5.65 7.53
N LEU A 24 -13.09 -5.77 6.37
CA LEU A 24 -12.87 -6.90 5.46
C LEU A 24 -11.41 -6.94 4.96
N ALA A 25 -10.87 -5.79 4.54
CA ALA A 25 -9.50 -5.64 4.10
C ALA A 25 -8.50 -6.03 5.19
N GLY A 26 -8.76 -5.65 6.44
CA GLY A 26 -7.94 -6.04 7.58
C GLY A 26 -7.85 -7.56 7.76
N VAL A 27 -8.97 -8.28 7.62
CA VAL A 27 -9.02 -9.75 7.73
C VAL A 27 -8.19 -10.43 6.63
N PHE A 28 -8.36 -10.02 5.37
CA PHE A 28 -7.57 -10.57 4.26
C PHE A 28 -6.08 -10.26 4.40
N ALA A 29 -5.74 -9.00 4.72
CA ALA A 29 -4.35 -8.59 4.90
C ALA A 29 -3.66 -9.35 6.04
N ALA A 30 -4.35 -9.57 7.17
CA ALA A 30 -3.82 -10.34 8.29
C ALA A 30 -3.51 -11.80 7.91
N ARG A 31 -4.39 -12.44 7.13
CA ARG A 31 -4.15 -13.79 6.61
C ARG A 31 -2.92 -13.82 5.69
N ARG A 32 -2.83 -12.89 4.75
CA ARG A 32 -1.69 -12.80 3.82
C ARG A 32 -0.39 -12.49 4.54
N LEU A 33 -0.43 -11.67 5.58
CA LEU A 33 0.73 -11.42 6.42
C LEU A 33 1.23 -12.71 7.09
N ALA A 34 0.34 -13.50 7.70
CA ALA A 34 0.70 -14.79 8.28
C ALA A 34 1.29 -15.77 7.25
N GLU A 35 0.77 -15.77 6.02
CA GLU A 35 1.32 -16.56 4.91
C GLU A 35 2.74 -16.09 4.51
N LEU A 36 3.00 -14.78 4.49
CA LEU A 36 4.34 -14.22 4.22
C LEU A 36 5.34 -14.59 5.30
N GLU A 37 4.98 -14.40 6.58
CA GLU A 37 5.86 -14.66 7.72
C GLU A 37 6.26 -16.14 7.79
N ALA A 38 5.38 -17.05 7.40
CA ALA A 38 5.67 -18.49 7.38
C ALA A 38 6.59 -18.92 6.22
N ASN A 39 6.55 -18.24 5.07
CA ASN A 39 7.10 -18.77 3.81
C ASN A 39 8.22 -17.92 3.18
N LYS A 40 8.40 -16.66 3.56
CA LYS A 40 9.30 -15.75 2.83
C LYS A 40 9.99 -14.74 3.76
N SER A 41 11.32 -14.81 3.83
CA SER A 41 12.11 -13.71 4.38
C SER A 41 12.25 -12.61 3.32
N LEU A 42 11.79 -11.39 3.63
CA LEU A 42 12.02 -10.20 2.80
C LEU A 42 13.48 -9.76 2.98
N THR A 43 14.38 -10.30 2.16
CA THR A 43 15.83 -10.06 2.28
C THR A 43 16.33 -8.84 1.49
N LYS A 44 15.48 -8.26 0.63
CA LYS A 44 15.81 -7.04 -0.14
C LYS A 44 14.64 -6.05 -0.13
N PHE A 45 14.95 -4.80 0.16
CA PHE A 45 14.01 -3.69 0.12
C PHE A 45 14.23 -2.87 -1.15
N THR A 46 13.49 -3.24 -2.20
CA THR A 46 13.51 -2.56 -3.49
C THR A 46 12.10 -2.05 -3.81
N ARG A 47 11.99 -1.16 -4.79
CA ARG A 47 10.69 -0.78 -5.36
C ARG A 47 9.85 -2.00 -5.74
N ALA A 48 10.45 -2.98 -6.43
CA ALA A 48 9.74 -4.17 -6.89
C ALA A 48 9.20 -5.00 -5.71
N THR A 49 10.01 -5.21 -4.67
CA THR A 49 9.56 -5.96 -3.49
C THR A 49 8.50 -5.22 -2.70
N LEU A 50 8.54 -3.88 -2.64
CA LEU A 50 7.48 -3.09 -2.02
C LEU A 50 6.14 -3.26 -2.76
N LEU A 51 6.13 -3.13 -4.09
CA LEU A 51 4.92 -3.28 -4.89
C LEU A 51 4.39 -4.71 -4.87
N GLU A 52 5.27 -5.71 -4.92
CA GLU A 52 4.88 -7.12 -4.79
C GLU A 52 4.29 -7.43 -3.40
N THR A 53 4.87 -6.87 -2.34
CA THR A 53 4.35 -7.02 -0.97
C THR A 53 2.98 -6.38 -0.84
N HIS A 54 2.82 -5.15 -1.33
CA HIS A 54 1.53 -4.48 -1.34
C HIS A 54 0.49 -5.27 -2.15
N ARG A 55 0.85 -5.78 -3.33
CA ARG A 55 -0.01 -6.66 -4.11
C ARG A 55 -0.43 -7.86 -3.27
N TYR A 56 0.53 -8.58 -2.70
CA TYR A 56 0.25 -9.81 -1.97
C TYR A 56 -0.68 -9.60 -0.77
N LEU A 57 -0.49 -8.52 -0.02
CA LEU A 57 -1.32 -8.20 1.15
C LEU A 57 -2.75 -7.78 0.77
N MET A 58 -2.93 -7.14 -0.38
CA MET A 58 -4.17 -6.43 -0.73
C MET A 58 -4.92 -7.00 -1.96
N GLN A 59 -4.34 -7.99 -2.65
CA GLN A 59 -4.84 -8.53 -3.93
C GLN A 59 -6.25 -9.13 -3.83
N ASP A 60 -6.66 -9.61 -2.66
CA ASP A 60 -7.98 -10.22 -2.51
C ASP A 60 -9.10 -9.17 -2.48
N VAL A 61 -8.78 -7.91 -2.20
CA VAL A 61 -9.77 -6.84 -1.99
C VAL A 61 -9.73 -5.78 -3.08
N TYR A 62 -8.55 -5.34 -3.49
CA TYR A 62 -8.38 -4.18 -4.34
C TYR A 62 -7.82 -4.53 -5.73
N PRO A 63 -8.46 -4.09 -6.83
CA PRO A 63 -7.95 -4.34 -8.18
C PRO A 63 -6.65 -3.63 -8.49
N TRP A 64 -6.39 -2.50 -7.81
CA TRP A 64 -5.18 -1.71 -7.95
C TRP A 64 -4.03 -2.19 -7.05
N ALA A 65 -4.18 -3.30 -6.32
CA ALA A 65 -3.17 -3.80 -5.41
C ALA A 65 -1.81 -4.01 -6.11
N GLY A 66 -0.77 -3.31 -5.64
CA GLY A 66 0.58 -3.35 -6.21
C GLY A 66 0.86 -2.25 -7.22
N SER A 67 -0.09 -1.33 -7.43
CA SER A 67 0.08 -0.16 -8.29
C SER A 67 0.37 1.10 -7.47
N LEU A 68 1.07 2.05 -8.07
CA LEU A 68 1.21 3.39 -7.50
C LEU A 68 -0.13 4.13 -7.60
N ARG A 69 -0.45 4.93 -6.59
CA ARG A 69 -1.65 5.76 -6.59
C ARG A 69 -1.53 6.90 -7.60
N THR A 70 -2.67 7.29 -8.16
CA THR A 70 -2.83 8.41 -9.09
C THR A 70 -3.64 9.56 -8.49
N SER A 71 -4.14 9.39 -7.25
CA SER A 71 -4.93 10.38 -6.53
C SER A 71 -4.20 10.90 -5.29
N GLU A 72 -4.59 12.11 -4.88
CA GLU A 72 -4.07 12.74 -3.68
C GLU A 72 -4.67 12.10 -2.42
N VAL A 73 -3.81 11.90 -1.41
CA VAL A 73 -4.20 11.28 -0.14
C VAL A 73 -3.58 12.04 1.03
N GLY A 74 -4.24 11.97 2.17
CA GLY A 74 -3.75 12.48 3.44
C GLY A 74 -4.16 11.57 4.58
N ALA A 75 -3.37 11.57 5.65
CA ALA A 75 -3.68 10.85 6.87
C ALA A 75 -3.37 11.74 8.07
N MET A 76 -4.18 11.66 9.12
CA MET A 76 -3.95 12.40 10.37
C MET A 76 -3.75 13.92 10.17
N GLY A 77 -4.44 14.51 9.19
CA GLY A 77 -4.32 15.93 8.86
C GLY A 77 -3.08 16.31 8.05
N ILE A 78 -2.22 15.34 7.71
CA ILE A 78 -1.00 15.54 6.94
C ILE A 78 -1.25 15.11 5.50
N THR A 79 -0.89 15.98 4.55
CA THR A 79 -0.93 15.66 3.11
C THR A 79 0.31 14.82 2.77
N MET A 80 0.11 13.74 2.03
CA MET A 80 1.22 12.89 1.58
C MET A 80 1.93 13.52 0.37
N CYS A 81 2.97 12.84 -0.15
CA CYS A 81 3.60 13.21 -1.42
C CYS A 81 2.52 13.45 -2.51
N ARG A 82 2.72 14.35 -3.47
CA ARG A 82 1.75 14.49 -4.56
C ARG A 82 1.75 13.26 -5.45
N ALA A 83 0.58 12.85 -5.95
CA ALA A 83 0.44 11.64 -6.76
C ALA A 83 1.41 11.63 -7.96
N ASP A 84 1.51 12.76 -8.66
CA ASP A 84 2.39 12.95 -9.82
C ASP A 84 3.89 12.75 -9.53
N PHE A 85 4.30 12.86 -8.27
CA PHE A 85 5.70 12.74 -7.85
C PHE A 85 6.01 11.41 -7.14
N VAL A 86 5.01 10.58 -6.86
CA VAL A 86 5.21 9.32 -6.11
C VAL A 86 6.20 8.40 -6.81
N ASP A 87 6.12 8.26 -8.13
CA ASP A 87 6.99 7.37 -8.90
C ASP A 87 8.46 7.82 -8.81
N SER A 88 8.72 9.08 -9.14
CA SER A 88 10.08 9.65 -9.11
C SER A 88 10.67 9.71 -7.70
N GLU A 89 9.86 10.04 -6.69
CA GLU A 89 10.33 10.11 -5.30
C GLU A 89 10.59 8.71 -4.72
N LEU A 90 9.78 7.71 -5.08
CA LEU A 90 10.05 6.33 -4.69
C LEU A 90 11.40 5.86 -5.24
N ASP A 91 11.66 6.11 -6.52
CA ASP A 91 12.95 5.76 -7.14
C ASP A 91 14.13 6.51 -6.47
N ARG A 92 13.95 7.79 -6.12
CA ARG A 92 14.97 8.58 -5.42
C ARG A 92 15.28 8.01 -4.04
N VAL A 93 14.26 7.68 -3.25
CA VAL A 93 14.42 7.15 -1.88
C VAL A 93 15.04 5.75 -1.92
N MET A 94 14.60 4.87 -2.82
CA MET A 94 15.15 3.52 -2.94
C MET A 94 16.64 3.54 -3.28
N LYS A 95 17.07 4.42 -4.20
CA LYS A 95 18.51 4.63 -4.49
C LYS A 95 19.29 5.10 -3.27
N GLN A 96 18.70 5.96 -2.43
CA GLN A 96 19.35 6.45 -1.22
C GLN A 96 19.50 5.34 -0.16
N MET A 97 18.55 4.42 -0.07
CA MET A 97 18.63 3.26 0.82
C MET A 97 19.76 2.32 0.41
N ASP A 98 19.93 2.05 -0.89
CA ASP A 98 21.02 1.20 -1.39
C ASP A 98 22.42 1.76 -1.08
N LEU A 99 22.54 3.08 -0.96
CA LEU A 99 23.79 3.78 -0.64
C LEU A 99 24.09 3.86 0.86
N THR A 100 23.12 3.50 1.72
CA THR A 100 23.28 3.61 3.16
C THR A 100 23.73 2.26 3.72
N PRO A 101 24.96 2.12 4.25
CA PRO A 101 25.41 0.87 4.84
C PRO A 101 24.52 0.50 6.04
N VAL A 102 24.19 -0.78 6.15
CA VAL A 102 23.51 -1.34 7.33
C VAL A 102 24.61 -1.63 8.36
N TRP A 103 24.53 -0.97 9.52
CA TRP A 103 25.55 -1.00 10.57
C TRP A 103 25.33 -2.17 11.52
#